data_AF-A0A6A4BM86-F1
#
_entry.id   AF-A0A6A4BM86-F1
#
_cell.length_a   1.000
_cell.length_b   1.000
_cell.length_c   1.000
_cell.angle_alpha   90.00
_cell.angle_beta   90.00
_cell.angle_gamma   90.00
#
_symmetry.space_group_name_H-M   'P 1'
#
loop_
_entity.id
_entity.type
_entity.pdbx_description
1 polymer ?
#
loop_
_entity_poly.entity_id
_entity_poly.type
_entity_poly.pdbx_seq_one_letter_code
_entity_poly.pdbx_strand_id
1 'polypeptide(L)'
;MIHPGWVPGIFSFLRSKPGGLEQESHQDYQEKDLARVRKVYPHCVPGSMIFALEPNTNLRVYTGCFEAKVDSKARIVDVPVGFCVLFREHGECEHCGVKMIKGSLFRLHCFYCDKNPKGPENRLKRKSENKTGEFECPVCKKVFERQGTLRVHKLRKHSAQT
;
A
#
# COMPACT_ATOMS: atom_id res chain seq x y z
N MET A 1 -11.03 18.95 1.16
CA MET A 1 -11.46 18.29 2.41
C MET A 1 -11.68 16.80 2.15
N ILE A 2 -11.57 15.91 3.14
CA ILE A 2 -12.01 14.51 2.95
C ILE A 2 -13.54 14.50 2.95
N HIS A 3 -14.16 13.86 1.97
CA HIS A 3 -15.62 13.83 1.89
C HIS A 3 -16.18 12.95 3.03
N PRO A 4 -17.18 13.42 3.81
CA PRO A 4 -17.71 12.66 4.96
C PRO A 4 -18.38 11.35 4.57
N GLY A 5 -18.87 11.25 3.33
CA GLY A 5 -19.45 10.02 2.77
C GLY A 5 -18.43 8.99 2.26
N TRP A 6 -17.11 9.21 2.39
CA TRP A 6 -16.16 8.18 2.02
C TRP A 6 -16.07 7.09 3.07
N VAL A 7 -16.13 5.86 2.59
CA VAL A 7 -16.03 4.67 3.41
C VAL A 7 -14.64 4.03 3.28
N PRO A 8 -14.12 3.41 4.34
CA PRO A 8 -12.93 2.57 4.29
C PRO A 8 -13.08 1.50 3.19
N GLY A 9 -12.19 1.48 2.19
CA GLY A 9 -12.31 0.60 1.03
C GLY A 9 -11.47 -0.69 1.13
N ILE A 10 -10.19 -0.57 1.47
CA ILE A 10 -9.25 -1.69 1.64
C ILE A 10 -8.48 -1.48 2.91
N PHE A 11 -8.31 -2.56 3.66
CA PHE A 11 -7.33 -2.67 4.72
C PHE A 11 -6.16 -3.53 4.23
N SER A 12 -5.00 -2.92 4.03
CA SER A 12 -3.76 -3.60 3.68
C SER A 12 -2.91 -3.76 4.94
N PHE A 13 -2.66 -5.01 5.34
CA PHE A 13 -1.70 -5.31 6.40
C PHE A 13 -0.29 -5.26 5.81
N LEU A 14 0.50 -4.28 6.26
CA LEU A 14 1.86 -4.07 5.81
C LEU A 14 2.83 -4.50 6.90
N ARG A 15 3.79 -5.35 6.53
CA ARG A 15 4.90 -5.75 7.40
C ARG A 15 6.20 -5.24 6.81
N SER A 16 6.82 -4.27 7.47
CA SER A 16 8.19 -3.85 7.14
C SER A 16 9.18 -4.81 7.81
N LYS A 17 10.11 -5.39 7.05
CA LYS A 17 11.18 -6.25 7.58
C LYS A 17 12.38 -5.40 8.02
N PRO A 18 13.14 -5.83 9.06
CA PRO A 18 14.40 -5.20 9.43
C PRO A 18 15.36 -5.14 8.24
N GLY A 19 16.04 -4.02 8.03
CA GLY A 19 17.02 -3.87 6.94
C GLY A 19 16.42 -3.73 5.54
N GLY A 20 15.09 -3.63 5.41
CA GLY A 20 14.44 -3.32 4.14
C GLY A 20 14.88 -1.98 3.56
N LEU A 21 14.90 -1.89 2.23
CA LEU A 21 15.16 -0.62 1.53
C LEU A 21 14.05 0.39 1.84
N GLU A 22 14.42 1.67 1.86
CA GLU A 22 13.44 2.74 1.92
C GLU A 22 12.51 2.63 0.71
N GLN A 23 11.20 2.68 0.95
CA GLN A 23 10.24 2.64 -0.14
C GLN A 23 10.34 3.95 -0.92
N GLU A 24 10.34 3.88 -2.26
CA GLU A 24 10.29 5.07 -3.09
C GLU A 24 9.07 5.93 -2.73
N SER A 25 9.27 7.25 -2.79
CA SER A 25 8.18 8.21 -2.59
C SER A 25 7.12 7.96 -3.64
N HIS A 26 5.89 7.80 -3.18
CA HIS A 26 4.75 7.55 -4.04
C HIS A 26 3.52 8.25 -3.48
N GLN A 27 2.56 8.48 -4.37
CA GLN A 27 1.20 8.86 -4.02
C GLN A 27 0.33 7.61 -4.01
N ASP A 28 -0.63 7.54 -3.09
CA ASP A 28 -1.49 6.36 -2.95
C ASP A 28 -2.53 6.22 -4.08
N TYR A 29 -2.81 7.32 -4.78
CA TYR A 29 -3.80 7.41 -5.85
C TYR A 29 -3.15 7.77 -7.17
N GLN A 30 -3.65 7.16 -8.24
CA GLN A 30 -3.23 7.50 -9.60
C GLN A 30 -3.98 8.75 -10.08
N GLU A 31 -3.40 9.51 -11.02
CA GLU A 31 -4.05 10.73 -11.56
C GLU A 31 -5.46 10.47 -12.10
N LYS A 32 -5.70 9.29 -12.69
CA LYS A 32 -7.06 8.88 -13.14
C LYS A 32 -8.08 8.80 -11.99
N ASP A 33 -7.64 8.40 -10.80
CA ASP A 33 -8.50 8.30 -9.63
C ASP A 33 -8.77 9.70 -9.06
N LEU A 34 -7.74 10.55 -9.01
CA LEU A 34 -7.85 11.95 -8.62
C LEU A 34 -8.79 12.71 -9.56
N ALA A 35 -8.61 12.58 -10.88
CA ALA A 35 -9.45 13.20 -11.90
C ALA A 35 -10.93 12.74 -11.79
N ARG A 36 -11.17 11.45 -11.53
CA ARG A 36 -12.52 10.93 -11.27
C ARG A 36 -13.15 11.61 -10.05
N VAL A 37 -12.43 11.66 -8.93
CA VAL A 37 -12.95 12.26 -7.68
C VAL A 37 -13.20 13.75 -7.90
N ARG A 38 -12.26 14.50 -8.50
CA ARG A 38 -12.41 15.93 -8.81
C ARG A 38 -13.64 16.22 -9.69
N LYS A 39 -13.95 15.34 -10.65
CA LYS A 39 -15.13 15.48 -11.52
C LYS A 39 -16.45 15.38 -10.77
N VAL A 40 -16.52 14.52 -9.74
CA VAL A 40 -17.78 14.24 -9.01
C VAL A 40 -17.88 15.05 -7.72
N TYR A 41 -16.75 15.29 -7.06
CA TYR A 41 -16.63 15.97 -5.77
C TYR A 41 -15.51 17.03 -5.84
N PRO A 42 -15.73 18.18 -6.51
CA PRO A 42 -14.67 19.15 -6.85
C PRO A 42 -13.98 19.79 -5.64
N HIS A 43 -14.60 19.77 -4.46
CA HIS A 43 -14.03 20.31 -3.21
C HIS A 43 -13.47 19.21 -2.28
N CYS A 44 -13.48 17.96 -2.73
CA CYS A 44 -13.06 16.81 -1.95
C CYS A 44 -11.86 16.10 -2.57
N VAL A 45 -11.03 15.52 -1.72
CA VAL A 45 -9.71 14.95 -2.08
C VAL A 45 -9.54 13.60 -1.38
N PRO A 46 -9.33 12.46 -2.10
CA PRO A 46 -9.26 11.15 -1.48
C PRO A 46 -8.22 11.11 -0.35
N GLY A 47 -8.23 10.06 0.46
CA GLY A 47 -7.26 9.96 1.55
C GLY A 47 -6.84 8.54 1.84
N SER A 48 -5.77 8.40 2.59
CA SER A 48 -5.37 7.13 3.14
C SER A 48 -4.95 7.30 4.61
N MET A 49 -5.03 6.22 5.38
CA MET A 49 -4.67 6.21 6.78
C MET A 49 -3.70 5.10 7.05
N ILE A 50 -2.66 5.40 7.82
CA ILE A 50 -1.74 4.40 8.35
C ILE A 50 -1.93 4.32 9.86
N PHE A 51 -2.46 3.21 10.35
CA PHE A 51 -2.61 2.95 11.79
C PHE A 51 -1.35 2.31 12.36
N ALA A 52 -0.95 2.78 13.53
CA ALA A 52 0.07 2.16 14.35
C ALA A 52 -0.56 1.04 15.19
N LEU A 53 -0.15 -0.20 14.88
CA LEU A 53 -0.57 -1.38 15.64
C LEU A 53 0.46 -1.79 16.70
N GLU A 54 1.66 -1.22 16.65
CA GLU A 54 2.77 -1.55 17.53
C GLU A 54 3.50 -0.30 18.04
N PRO A 55 4.11 -0.37 19.24
CA PRO A 55 4.97 0.70 19.75
C PRO A 55 6.12 1.01 18.80
N ASN A 56 6.67 2.22 18.90
CA ASN A 56 7.77 2.70 18.06
C ASN A 56 7.45 2.73 16.55
N THR A 57 6.16 2.87 16.21
CA THR A 57 5.74 3.15 14.83
C THR A 57 6.16 4.58 14.47
N ASN A 58 7.14 4.70 13.58
CA ASN A 58 7.51 5.97 12.98
C ASN A 58 7.24 5.99 11.47
N LEU A 59 6.87 7.15 10.96
CA LEU A 59 6.58 7.41 9.55
C LEU A 59 7.38 8.61 9.06
N ARG A 60 7.93 8.54 7.85
CA ARG A 60 8.64 9.66 7.22
C ARG A 60 7.67 10.26 6.23
N VAL A 61 7.26 11.47 6.54
CA VAL A 61 6.27 12.21 5.76
C VAL A 61 6.96 13.45 5.18
N TYR A 62 6.63 13.79 3.93
CA TYR A 62 7.16 14.97 3.27
C TYR A 62 6.04 15.99 3.15
N THR A 63 5.99 16.93 4.11
CA THR A 63 4.88 17.87 4.20
C THR A 63 5.00 18.94 3.12
N GLY A 64 3.95 19.14 2.31
CA GLY A 64 3.93 20.18 1.27
C GLY A 64 4.87 19.87 0.10
N CYS A 65 5.04 18.59 -0.21
CA CYS A 65 5.68 18.08 -1.42
C CYS A 65 4.58 17.58 -2.36
N PHE A 66 4.29 18.36 -3.40
CA PHE A 66 3.10 18.18 -4.23
C PHE A 66 3.38 17.45 -5.55
N GLU A 67 4.55 17.70 -6.13
CA GLU A 67 4.96 17.16 -7.44
C GLU A 67 6.22 16.30 -7.36
N ALA A 68 7.06 16.55 -6.35
CA ALA A 68 8.30 15.83 -6.17
C ALA A 68 8.77 15.87 -4.71
N LYS A 69 9.55 14.85 -4.37
CA LYS A 69 10.16 14.67 -3.05
C LYS A 69 11.20 15.76 -2.82
N VAL A 70 11.05 16.47 -1.71
CA VAL A 70 12.04 17.44 -1.22
C VAL A 70 12.57 16.95 0.13
N ASP A 71 13.81 16.45 0.16
CA ASP A 71 14.42 15.85 1.37
C ASP A 71 14.42 16.79 2.58
N SER A 72 14.59 18.10 2.38
CA SER A 72 14.57 19.09 3.46
C SER A 72 13.20 19.26 4.13
N LYS A 73 12.13 18.76 3.51
CA LYS A 73 10.76 18.77 4.05
C LYS A 73 10.39 17.45 4.76
N ALA A 74 11.32 16.50 4.85
CA ALA A 74 11.11 15.25 5.55
C ALA A 74 10.88 15.49 7.06
N ARG A 75 9.83 14.88 7.59
CA ARG A 75 9.55 14.82 9.02
C ARG A 75 9.36 13.38 9.44
N ILE A 76 9.92 13.01 10.59
CA ILE A 76 9.59 11.74 11.24
C ILE A 76 8.43 12.00 12.19
N VAL A 77 7.38 11.21 12.05
CA VAL A 77 6.19 11.27 12.89
C VAL A 77 6.13 9.97 13.69
N ASP A 78 6.24 10.09 15.00
CA ASP A 78 5.97 9.00 15.93
C ASP A 78 4.46 8.88 16.13
N VAL A 79 3.92 7.68 15.91
CA VAL A 79 2.49 7.41 15.95
C VAL A 79 2.22 6.45 17.12
N PRO A 80 1.52 6.90 18.18
CA PRO A 80 1.17 6.02 19.29
C PRO A 80 0.27 4.87 18.86
N VAL A 81 0.32 3.76 19.59
CA VAL A 81 -0.55 2.60 19.32
C VAL A 81 -2.02 3.01 19.38
N GLY A 82 -2.80 2.59 18.38
CA GLY A 82 -4.22 2.94 18.25
C GLY A 82 -4.47 4.28 17.56
N PHE A 83 -3.44 5.08 17.31
CA PHE A 83 -3.52 6.28 16.49
C PHE A 83 -3.17 5.98 15.03
N CYS A 84 -3.45 6.96 14.17
CA CYS A 84 -3.17 6.88 12.76
C CYS A 84 -2.73 8.24 12.19
N VAL A 85 -2.01 8.18 11.08
CA VAL A 85 -1.73 9.36 10.25
C VAL A 85 -2.65 9.32 9.05
N LEU A 86 -3.37 10.42 8.84
CA LEU A 86 -4.26 10.64 7.70
C LEU A 86 -3.55 11.44 6.62
N PHE A 87 -3.36 10.83 5.47
CA PHE A 87 -2.84 11.46 4.26
C PHE A 87 -4.01 11.96 3.43
N ARG A 88 -4.00 13.25 3.10
CA ARG A 88 -4.97 13.86 2.18
C ARG A 88 -4.34 13.94 0.80
N GLU A 89 -5.02 13.38 -0.18
CA GLU A 89 -4.48 13.17 -1.52
C GLU A 89 -5.12 14.18 -2.46
N HIS A 90 -4.63 15.41 -2.36
CA HIS A 90 -4.89 16.49 -3.32
C HIS A 90 -3.66 16.73 -4.22
N GLY A 91 -2.84 15.68 -4.39
CA GLY A 91 -1.46 15.84 -4.84
C GLY A 91 -0.60 16.53 -3.78
N GLU A 92 -0.84 16.29 -2.48
CA GLU A 92 -0.24 17.06 -1.38
C GLU A 92 0.70 16.25 -0.47
N CYS A 93 0.74 14.92 -0.62
CA CYS A 93 1.51 14.06 0.24
C CYS A 93 2.13 12.91 -0.55
N GLU A 94 3.37 13.11 -0.97
CA GLU A 94 4.26 11.97 -1.11
C GLU A 94 4.65 11.46 0.29
N HIS A 95 4.44 10.16 0.53
CA HIS A 95 4.94 9.52 1.74
C HIS A 95 5.86 8.36 1.39
N CYS A 96 6.82 8.11 2.28
CA CYS A 96 7.69 6.94 2.22
C CYS A 96 7.51 6.15 3.51
N GLY A 97 7.44 4.83 3.39
CA GLY A 97 7.78 3.98 4.54
C GLY A 97 9.22 4.25 4.96
N VAL A 98 9.46 4.60 6.22
CA VAL A 98 10.82 4.83 6.73
C VAL A 98 11.61 3.54 6.62
N LYS A 99 12.90 3.67 6.30
CA LYS A 99 13.88 2.60 6.52
C LYS A 99 13.87 2.23 8.01
N MET A 100 13.35 1.05 8.32
CA MET A 100 13.35 0.53 9.69
C MET A 100 14.75 0.03 10.04
N ILE A 101 15.41 0.72 10.96
CA ILE A 101 16.76 0.36 11.43
C ILE A 101 16.69 -0.82 12.42
N LYS A 102 15.59 -0.97 13.19
CA LYS A 102 15.37 -2.09 14.12
C LYS A 102 13.89 -2.49 14.18
N GLY A 103 13.62 -3.80 14.28
CA GLY A 103 12.28 -4.36 14.47
C GLY A 103 11.49 -4.60 13.17
N SER A 104 10.55 -5.55 13.21
CA SER A 104 9.47 -5.61 12.21
C SER A 104 8.41 -4.60 12.63
N LEU A 105 7.82 -3.88 11.68
CA LEU A 105 6.74 -2.94 11.96
C LEU A 105 5.47 -3.40 11.25
N PHE A 106 4.41 -3.64 12.00
CA PHE A 106 3.09 -3.92 11.46
C PHE A 106 2.26 -2.63 11.40
N ARG A 107 1.78 -2.31 10.19
CA ARG A 107 0.93 -1.15 9.94
C ARG A 107 -0.32 -1.57 9.18
N LEU A 108 -1.43 -0.94 9.50
CA LEU A 108 -2.68 -1.09 8.74
C LEU A 108 -2.83 0.13 7.84
N HIS A 109 -2.85 -0.09 6.53
CA HIS A 109 -3.06 0.98 5.54
C HIS A 109 -4.47 0.91 4.98
N CYS A 110 -5.23 1.98 5.14
CA CYS A 110 -6.62 2.09 4.77
C CYS A 110 -6.84 3.18 3.71
N PHE A 111 -7.58 2.89 2.66
CA PHE A 111 -7.91 3.85 1.58
C PHE A 111 -9.34 4.38 1.74
N TYR A 112 -9.52 5.70 1.59
CA TYR A 112 -10.81 6.41 1.62
C TYR A 112 -11.04 7.11 0.28
N CYS A 113 -12.03 6.63 -0.48
CA CYS A 113 -12.36 7.16 -1.80
C CYS A 113 -13.80 6.77 -2.17
N ASP A 114 -14.37 7.43 -3.18
CA ASP A 114 -15.68 7.10 -3.76
C ASP A 114 -15.73 5.65 -4.26
N LYS A 115 -14.59 5.16 -4.74
CA LYS A 115 -14.36 3.80 -5.20
C LYS A 115 -12.96 3.36 -4.82
N ASN A 116 -12.83 2.07 -4.52
CA ASN A 116 -11.55 1.45 -4.22
C ASN A 116 -10.57 1.53 -5.41
N PRO A 117 -9.43 2.25 -5.29
CA PRO A 117 -8.49 2.45 -6.39
C PRO A 117 -7.78 1.16 -6.80
N LYS A 118 -7.51 0.25 -5.85
CA LYS A 118 -6.90 -1.06 -6.12
C LYS A 118 -7.93 -2.14 -6.46
N GLY A 119 -9.23 -1.79 -6.47
CA GLY A 119 -10.32 -2.72 -6.78
C GLY A 119 -10.17 -3.41 -8.14
N PRO A 120 -9.88 -2.68 -9.24
CA PRO A 120 -9.65 -3.27 -10.56
C PRO A 120 -8.44 -4.21 -10.59
N GLU A 121 -7.30 -3.77 -10.06
CA GLU A 121 -6.07 -4.59 -10.01
C GLU A 121 -6.29 -5.87 -9.20
N ASN A 122 -6.89 -5.77 -8.01
CA ASN A 122 -7.24 -6.92 -7.17
C ASN A 122 -8.23 -7.88 -7.86
N ARG A 123 -9.11 -7.38 -8.74
CA ARG A 123 -10.00 -8.23 -9.53
C ARG A 123 -9.22 -9.00 -10.60
N LEU A 124 -8.29 -8.34 -11.29
CA LEU A 124 -7.43 -8.97 -12.29
C LEU A 124 -6.50 -10.01 -11.64
N LYS A 125 -5.90 -9.67 -10.50
CA LYS A 125 -5.06 -10.58 -9.72
C LYS A 125 -5.83 -11.82 -9.23
N ARG A 126 -7.05 -11.65 -8.71
CA ARG A 126 -7.91 -12.79 -8.35
C ARG A 126 -8.27 -13.64 -9.56
N LYS A 127 -8.54 -13.01 -10.71
CA LYS A 127 -8.83 -13.73 -11.96
C LYS A 127 -7.62 -14.55 -12.43
N SER A 128 -6.40 -14.02 -12.32
CA SER A 128 -5.19 -14.77 -12.68
C SER A 128 -4.88 -15.88 -11.66
N GLU A 129 -5.01 -15.63 -10.36
CA GLU A 129 -4.79 -16.65 -9.32
C GLU A 129 -5.79 -17.82 -9.43
N ASN A 130 -7.04 -17.54 -9.84
CA ASN A 130 -8.08 -18.54 -10.09
C ASN A 130 -8.02 -19.15 -11.50
N LYS A 131 -7.07 -18.76 -12.35
CA LYS A 131 -6.90 -19.37 -13.67
C LYS A 131 -6.61 -20.86 -13.50
N THR A 132 -7.45 -21.68 -14.12
CA THR A 132 -7.29 -23.14 -14.20
C THR A 132 -6.48 -23.53 -15.43
N GLY A 133 -5.72 -24.62 -15.32
CA GLY A 133 -4.82 -25.13 -16.35
C GLY A 133 -3.65 -25.89 -15.74
N GLU A 134 -2.73 -26.36 -16.56
CA GLU A 134 -1.51 -27.02 -16.08
C GLU A 134 -0.41 -25.99 -15.86
N PHE A 135 0.00 -25.81 -14.60
CA PHE A 135 1.03 -24.85 -14.21
C PHE A 135 2.21 -25.58 -13.57
N GLU A 136 3.32 -25.69 -14.31
CA GLU A 136 4.54 -26.34 -13.85
C GLU A 136 5.41 -25.41 -12.99
N CYS A 137 5.96 -25.94 -11.90
CA CYS A 137 6.99 -25.27 -11.12
C CYS A 137 8.35 -25.34 -11.84
N PRO A 138 9.01 -24.20 -12.15
CA PRO A 138 10.30 -24.21 -12.83
C PRO A 138 11.43 -24.79 -11.97
N VAL A 139 11.28 -24.84 -10.64
CA VAL A 139 12.32 -25.31 -9.70
C VAL A 139 12.21 -26.82 -9.46
N CYS A 140 11.02 -27.32 -9.14
CA CYS A 140 10.83 -28.72 -8.75
C CYS A 140 9.95 -29.53 -9.70
N LYS A 141 9.53 -28.95 -10.82
CA LYS A 141 8.77 -29.61 -11.90
C LYS A 141 7.39 -30.15 -11.50
N LYS A 142 6.92 -29.90 -10.27
CA LYS A 142 5.53 -30.20 -9.87
C LYS A 142 4.53 -29.38 -10.68
N VAL A 143 3.48 -30.05 -11.15
CA VAL A 143 2.36 -29.45 -11.89
C VAL A 143 1.22 -29.15 -10.92
N PHE A 144 0.57 -28.01 -11.12
CA PHE A 144 -0.58 -27.56 -10.33
C PHE A 144 -1.73 -27.19 -11.27
N GLU A 145 -2.96 -27.47 -10.86
CA GLU A 145 -4.19 -27.17 -11.63
C GLU A 145 -4.57 -25.67 -11.62
N ARG A 146 -4.02 -24.91 -10.67
CA ARG A 146 -4.32 -23.49 -10.47
C ARG A 146 -3.06 -22.67 -10.34
N GLN A 147 -3.06 -21.50 -10.97
CA GLN A 147 -1.92 -20.57 -10.94
C GLN A 147 -1.64 -20.07 -9.52
N GLY A 148 -2.69 -19.83 -8.71
CA GLY A 148 -2.56 -19.43 -7.31
C GLY A 148 -1.85 -20.49 -6.44
N THR A 149 -2.14 -21.77 -6.66
CA THR A 149 -1.50 -22.88 -5.93
C THR A 149 -0.02 -22.98 -6.27
N LEU A 150 0.34 -22.85 -7.56
CA LEU A 150 1.75 -22.79 -7.97
C LEU A 150 2.48 -21.62 -7.30
N ARG A 151 1.86 -20.44 -7.25
CA ARG A 151 2.44 -19.25 -6.60
C ARG A 151 2.72 -19.50 -5.12
N VAL A 152 1.75 -20.03 -4.37
CA VAL A 152 1.91 -20.35 -2.93
C VAL A 152 2.97 -21.43 -2.74
N HIS A 153 3.02 -22.43 -3.62
CA HIS A 153 4.05 -23.46 -3.60
C HIS A 153 5.45 -22.84 -3.73
N LYS A 154 5.68 -21.97 -4.72
CA LYS A 154 6.95 -21.24 -4.89
C LYS A 154 7.33 -20.47 -3.63
N LEU A 155 6.39 -19.72 -3.06
CA LEU A 155 6.61 -18.91 -1.86
C LEU A 155 6.91 -19.75 -0.60
N ARG A 156 6.41 -20.98 -0.49
CA ARG A 156 6.60 -21.80 0.72
C ARG A 156 7.77 -22.78 0.61
N LYS A 157 8.07 -23.25 -0.60
CA LYS A 157 9.05 -24.32 -0.83
C LYS A 157 10.34 -23.82 -1.45
N HIS A 158 10.31 -22.66 -2.12
CA HIS A 158 11.44 -22.11 -2.88
C HIS A 158 11.74 -20.65 -2.52
N SER A 159 11.25 -20.15 -1.38
CA SER A 159 11.50 -18.76 -0.93
C SER A 159 12.90 -18.50 -0.37
N ALA A 160 13.81 -19.46 -0.49
CA ALA A 160 15.23 -19.24 -0.28
C ALA A 160 15.86 -18.98 -1.66
N GLN A 161 16.39 -17.76 -1.82
CA GLN A 161 17.22 -17.26 -2.94
C GLN A 161 16.48 -16.73 -4.18
N THR A 162 16.17 -15.43 -4.13
CA THR A 162 16.54 -14.44 -5.15
C THR A 162 16.93 -13.16 -4.43
#